data_AF-A0A7W1HL80-F1
#
_entry.id   AF-A0A7W1HL80-F1
#
_cell.length_a   1.000
_cell.length_b   1.000
_cell.length_c   1.000
_cell.angle_alpha   90.00
_cell.angle_beta   90.00
_cell.angle_gamma   90.00
#
_symmetry.space_group_name_H-M   'P 1'
#
loop_
_entity.id
_entity.type
_entity.pdbx_description
1 polymer ?
#
loop_
_entity_poly.entity_id
_entity_poly.type
_entity_poly.pdbx_seq_one_letter_code
_entity_poly.pdbx_strand_id
1 'polypeptide(L)'
;EEEALIELLNRLTSGSAGSVHEAYLLAQGVHSLLGQIRESIQAETAAALKREETHYKNTTDGGAWLDTREDHYKALTESRYLQQRAQLIETLFLWWGDVLRASTGVPARELPNAAAATEAIAARLTTPEILRRIRRLEELRDHLSRNIQEALALEVAFLKIFRFAE
;
A
#
# COMPACT_ATOMS: atom_id res chain seq x y z
N GLU A 1 8.13 -3.65 -3.33
CA GLU A 1 7.09 -2.99 -2.51
C GLU A 1 6.33 -4.01 -1.67
N GLU A 2 5.81 -5.08 -2.28
CA GLU A 2 5.12 -6.18 -1.59
C GLU A 2 5.93 -6.78 -0.42
N GLU A 3 7.20 -7.15 -0.66
CA GLU A 3 8.06 -7.72 0.37
C GLU A 3 8.22 -6.79 1.58
N ALA A 4 8.45 -5.49 1.35
CA ALA A 4 8.57 -4.50 2.41
C ALA A 4 7.27 -4.36 3.22
N LEU A 5 6.10 -4.45 2.57
CA LEU A 5 4.82 -4.48 3.26
C LEU A 5 4.66 -5.77 4.09
N ILE A 6 5.03 -6.93 3.55
CA ILE A 6 4.99 -8.21 4.27
C ILE A 6 5.91 -8.17 5.49
N GLU A 7 7.10 -7.58 5.39
CA GLU A 7 8.00 -7.39 6.53
C GLU A 7 7.36 -6.53 7.63
N LEU A 8 6.74 -5.41 7.26
CA LEU A 8 6.00 -4.57 8.21
C LEU A 8 4.87 -5.34 8.90
N LEU A 9 4.12 -6.16 8.14
CA LEU A 9 3.03 -6.97 8.68
C LEU A 9 3.53 -8.11 9.57
N ASN A 10 4.66 -8.74 9.23
CA ASN A 10 5.26 -9.80 10.03
C ASN A 10 5.66 -9.29 11.43
N ARG A 11 6.16 -8.05 11.52
CA ARG A 11 6.51 -7.41 12.81
C ARG A 11 5.33 -7.27 13.76
N LEU A 12 4.10 -7.12 13.25
CA LEU A 12 2.90 -7.08 14.11
C LEU A 12 2.77 -8.33 14.97
N THR A 13 3.30 -9.47 14.54
CA THR A 13 3.10 -10.76 15.24
C THR A 13 4.20 -11.11 16.22
N SER A 14 5.30 -10.36 16.24
CA SER A 14 6.50 -10.66 17.05
C SER A 14 6.53 -10.00 18.43
N GLY A 15 5.50 -9.23 18.82
CA GLY A 15 5.48 -8.42 20.07
C GLY A 15 4.12 -8.35 20.77
N SER A 16 3.77 -7.18 21.34
CA SER A 16 2.44 -6.86 21.92
C SER A 16 1.37 -6.69 20.82
N ALA A 17 1.28 -7.70 19.98
CA ALA A 17 0.53 -7.74 18.74
C ALA A 17 -0.92 -7.28 18.98
N GLY A 18 -1.29 -6.14 18.39
CA GLY A 18 -2.66 -5.60 18.45
C GLY A 18 -2.88 -4.38 19.33
N SER A 19 -1.85 -3.86 19.99
CA SER A 19 -1.95 -2.60 20.72
C SER A 19 -2.23 -1.42 19.77
N VAL A 20 -2.76 -0.31 20.33
CA VAL A 20 -2.94 0.94 19.59
C VAL A 20 -1.61 1.45 19.02
N HIS A 21 -0.52 1.27 19.78
CA HIS A 21 0.81 1.68 19.36
C HIS A 21 1.29 0.89 18.12
N GLU A 22 1.14 -0.44 18.13
CA GLU A 22 1.52 -1.28 16.99
C GLU A 22 0.70 -0.96 15.73
N ALA A 23 -0.60 -0.74 15.87
CA ALA A 23 -1.45 -0.34 14.75
C ALA A 23 -1.02 1.01 14.15
N TYR A 24 -0.60 1.96 14.98
CA TYR A 24 -0.09 3.25 14.53
C TYR A 24 1.29 3.13 13.87
N LEU A 25 2.22 2.36 14.44
CA LEU A 25 3.52 2.09 13.82
C LEU A 25 3.38 1.45 12.44
N LEU A 26 2.45 0.51 12.28
CA LEU A 26 2.18 -0.09 10.98
C LEU A 26 1.63 0.95 9.99
N ALA A 27 0.68 1.79 10.41
CA ALA A 27 0.14 2.86 9.56
C ALA A 27 1.24 3.81 9.09
N GLN A 28 2.14 4.23 9.99
CA GLN A 28 3.29 5.07 9.66
C GLN A 28 4.27 4.37 8.72
N GLY A 29 4.54 3.08 8.95
CA GLY A 29 5.41 2.29 8.08
C GLY A 29 4.87 2.21 6.65
N VAL A 30 3.57 1.94 6.48
CA VAL A 30 2.91 1.89 5.16
C VAL A 30 2.88 3.27 4.52
N HIS A 31 2.60 4.33 5.28
CA HIS A 31 2.63 5.69 4.75
C HIS A 31 4.05 6.10 4.29
N SER A 32 5.09 5.75 5.06
CA SER A 32 6.48 5.97 4.67
C SER A 32 6.86 5.20 3.42
N LEU A 33 6.40 3.94 3.28
CA LEU A 33 6.62 3.14 2.08
C LEU A 33 5.98 3.80 0.84
N LEU A 34 4.76 4.31 0.97
CA LEU A 34 4.09 5.07 -0.10
C LEU A 34 4.83 6.36 -0.46
N GLY A 35 5.41 7.05 0.53
CA GLY A 35 6.29 8.21 0.31
C GLY A 35 7.52 7.84 -0.52
N GLN A 36 8.23 6.77 -0.16
CA GLN A 36 9.39 6.28 -0.89
C GLN A 36 9.05 5.86 -2.33
N ILE A 37 7.91 5.20 -2.53
CA ILE A 37 7.40 4.84 -3.86
C ILE A 37 7.16 6.11 -4.69
N ARG A 38 6.50 7.11 -4.12
CA ARG A 38 6.23 8.39 -4.80
C ARG A 38 7.54 9.07 -5.21
N GLU A 39 8.51 9.15 -4.31
CA GLU A 39 9.83 9.73 -4.57
C GLU A 39 10.57 8.98 -5.69
N SER A 40 10.55 7.64 -5.68
CA SER A 40 11.18 6.83 -6.73
C SER A 40 10.55 7.09 -8.10
N ILE A 41 9.22 7.09 -8.18
CA ILE A 41 8.50 7.35 -9.43
C ILE A 41 8.81 8.77 -9.94
N GLN A 42 8.83 9.76 -9.05
CA GLN A 42 9.20 11.14 -9.39
C GLN A 42 10.63 11.23 -9.93
N ALA A 43 11.60 10.57 -9.29
CA ALA A 43 12.99 10.56 -9.74
C ALA A 43 13.13 9.90 -11.13
N GLU A 44 12.47 8.76 -11.35
CA GLU A 44 12.49 8.05 -12.64
C GLU A 44 11.89 8.88 -13.78
N THR A 45 10.71 9.47 -13.53
CA THR A 45 9.98 10.27 -14.52
C THR A 45 10.71 11.57 -14.83
N ALA A 46 11.27 12.25 -13.83
CA ALA A 46 12.10 13.44 -14.04
C ALA A 46 13.38 13.12 -14.83
N ALA A 47 14.03 12.00 -14.53
CA ALA A 47 15.21 11.55 -15.28
C ALA A 47 14.87 11.19 -16.74
N ALA A 48 13.67 10.69 -17.01
CA ALA A 48 13.19 10.39 -18.36
C ALA A 48 12.85 11.68 -19.14
N LEU A 49 12.13 12.62 -18.52
CA LEU A 49 11.85 13.94 -19.09
C LEU A 49 13.14 14.67 -19.46
N LYS A 50 14.11 14.72 -18.56
CA LYS A 50 15.42 15.38 -18.82
C LYS A 50 16.18 14.77 -20.00
N ARG A 51 16.08 13.44 -20.18
CA ARG A 51 16.67 12.75 -21.33
C ARG A 51 15.99 13.16 -22.64
N GLU A 52 14.66 13.25 -22.65
CA GLU A 52 13.90 13.72 -23.80
C GLU A 52 14.18 15.19 -24.11
N GLU A 53 14.16 16.07 -23.11
CA GLU A 53 14.54 17.48 -23.24
C GLU A 53 15.91 17.64 -23.89
N THR A 54 16.91 16.90 -23.39
CA THR A 54 18.27 16.97 -23.92
C THR A 54 18.33 16.57 -25.39
N HIS A 55 17.52 15.59 -25.80
CA HIS A 55 17.48 15.07 -27.17
C HIS A 55 16.72 15.98 -28.13
N TYR A 56 15.60 16.55 -27.70
CA TYR A 56 14.66 17.25 -28.58
C TYR A 56 14.71 18.78 -28.50
N LYS A 57 15.43 19.37 -27.53
CA LYS A 57 15.52 20.84 -27.34
C LYS A 57 16.00 21.64 -28.56
N ASN A 58 16.74 21.01 -29.47
CA ASN A 58 17.30 21.65 -30.66
C ASN A 58 16.50 21.33 -31.93
N THR A 59 15.29 20.77 -31.81
CA THR A 59 14.43 20.46 -32.96
C THR A 59 13.46 21.61 -33.26
N THR A 60 13.01 21.71 -34.52
CA THR A 60 12.25 22.84 -35.05
C THR A 60 10.93 23.12 -34.31
N ASP A 61 10.34 22.10 -33.67
CA ASP A 61 9.07 22.20 -32.90
C ASP A 61 9.27 22.08 -31.38
N GLY A 62 10.50 22.26 -30.88
CA GLY A 62 10.88 21.92 -29.50
C GLY A 62 10.03 22.58 -28.41
N GLY A 63 9.66 23.86 -28.52
CA GLY A 63 8.97 24.58 -27.44
C GLY A 63 7.61 23.99 -27.04
N ALA A 64 6.63 24.00 -27.94
CA ALA A 64 5.27 23.51 -27.64
C ALA A 64 5.22 21.99 -27.39
N TRP A 65 6.13 21.24 -28.03
CA TRP A 65 6.26 19.80 -27.80
C TRP A 65 6.79 19.51 -26.39
N LEU A 66 7.72 20.31 -25.86
CA LEU A 66 8.27 20.15 -24.52
C LEU A 66 7.25 20.45 -23.41
N ASP A 67 6.42 21.49 -23.57
CA ASP A 67 5.36 21.81 -22.60
C ASP A 67 4.35 20.65 -22.48
N THR A 68 3.92 20.09 -23.62
CA THR A 68 3.02 18.93 -23.66
C THR A 68 3.68 17.69 -23.03
N ARG A 69 5.01 17.59 -23.11
CA ARG A 69 5.78 16.49 -22.52
C ARG A 69 5.92 16.61 -21.01
N GLU A 70 6.09 17.81 -20.50
CA GLU A 70 6.09 18.04 -19.05
C GLU A 70 4.76 17.58 -18.43
N ASP A 71 3.63 17.97 -19.03
CA ASP A 71 2.30 17.56 -18.57
C ASP A 71 2.06 16.06 -18.72
N HIS A 72 2.56 15.44 -19.80
CA HIS A 72 2.55 13.99 -19.96
C HIS A 72 3.25 13.30 -18.79
N TYR A 73 4.46 13.73 -18.44
CA TYR A 73 5.22 13.12 -17.36
C TYR A 73 4.58 13.36 -15.99
N LYS A 74 3.99 14.54 -15.73
CA LYS A 74 3.19 14.78 -14.51
C LYS A 74 2.04 13.78 -14.40
N ALA A 75 1.27 13.60 -15.47
CA ALA A 75 0.16 12.64 -15.50
C ALA A 75 0.64 11.19 -15.35
N LEU A 76 1.79 10.85 -15.95
CA LEU A 76 2.41 9.53 -15.84
C LEU A 76 2.86 9.24 -14.41
N THR A 77 3.50 10.20 -13.74
CA THR A 77 3.90 10.10 -12.32
C THR A 77 2.69 9.80 -11.44
N GLU A 78 1.62 10.57 -11.60
CA GLU A 78 0.40 10.39 -10.81
C GLU A 78 -0.25 9.03 -11.07
N SER A 79 -0.41 8.66 -12.34
CA SER A 79 -1.00 7.36 -12.73
C SER A 79 -0.22 6.17 -12.16
N ARG A 80 1.11 6.20 -12.27
CA ARG A 80 1.98 5.16 -11.70
C ARG A 80 1.86 5.07 -10.19
N TYR A 81 1.82 6.21 -9.51
CA TYR A 81 1.67 6.23 -8.06
C TYR A 81 0.31 5.66 -7.62
N LEU A 82 -0.79 6.04 -8.29
CA LEU A 82 -2.12 5.48 -8.01
C LEU A 82 -2.16 3.96 -8.23
N GLN A 83 -1.50 3.47 -9.27
CA GLN A 83 -1.37 2.03 -9.53
C GLN A 83 -0.61 1.31 -8.41
N GLN A 84 0.54 1.82 -8.00
CA GLN A 84 1.36 1.22 -6.93
C GLN A 84 0.63 1.23 -5.58
N ARG A 85 -0.06 2.33 -5.27
CA ARG A 85 -0.90 2.39 -4.07
C ARG A 85 -2.01 1.35 -4.09
N ALA A 86 -2.69 1.19 -5.23
CA ALA A 86 -3.73 0.16 -5.37
C ALA A 86 -3.14 -1.24 -5.17
N GLN A 87 -1.97 -1.54 -5.73
CA GLN A 87 -1.29 -2.82 -5.55
C GLN A 87 -0.98 -3.12 -4.09
N LEU A 88 -0.48 -2.15 -3.32
CA LEU A 88 -0.25 -2.32 -1.88
C LEU A 88 -1.54 -2.63 -1.10
N ILE A 89 -2.65 -1.99 -1.46
CA ILE A 89 -3.96 -2.30 -0.86
C ILE A 89 -4.42 -3.71 -1.23
N GLU A 90 -4.19 -4.16 -2.46
CA GLU A 90 -4.49 -5.54 -2.87
C GLU A 90 -3.60 -6.57 -2.13
N THR A 91 -2.33 -6.27 -1.87
CA THR A 91 -1.49 -7.11 -1.00
C THR A 91 -2.07 -7.21 0.42
N LEU A 92 -2.63 -6.13 0.99
CA LEU A 92 -3.33 -6.21 2.27
C LEU A 92 -4.57 -7.12 2.20
N PHE A 93 -5.29 -7.13 1.08
CA PHE A 93 -6.42 -8.05 0.86
C PHE A 93 -5.95 -9.49 0.78
N LEU A 94 -4.86 -9.79 0.08
CA LEU A 94 -4.26 -11.11 0.02
C LEU A 94 -3.86 -11.59 1.42
N TRP A 95 -3.23 -10.71 2.21
CA TRP A 95 -2.83 -11.02 3.58
C TRP A 95 -4.02 -11.34 4.49
N TRP A 96 -5.07 -10.51 4.47
CA TRP A 96 -6.31 -10.80 5.23
C TRP A 96 -7.08 -12.01 4.70
N GLY A 97 -6.97 -12.29 3.40
CA GLY A 97 -7.48 -13.51 2.78
C GLY A 97 -6.78 -14.76 3.32
N ASP A 98 -5.45 -14.70 3.49
CA ASP A 98 -4.68 -15.77 4.12
C ASP A 98 -5.00 -15.94 5.60
N VAL A 99 -5.23 -14.85 6.35
CA VAL A 99 -5.76 -14.93 7.73
C VAL A 99 -7.11 -15.65 7.75
N LEU A 100 -8.02 -15.31 6.83
CA LEU A 100 -9.34 -15.96 6.75
C LEU A 100 -9.22 -17.45 6.42
N ARG A 101 -8.38 -17.81 5.43
CA ARG A 101 -8.10 -19.21 5.05
C ARG A 101 -7.50 -19.98 6.22
N ALA A 102 -6.55 -19.40 6.95
CA ALA A 102 -5.98 -19.99 8.15
C ALA A 102 -7.04 -20.22 9.24
N SER A 103 -7.93 -19.26 9.48
CA SER A 103 -9.00 -19.39 10.48
C SER A 103 -10.05 -20.47 10.16
N THR A 104 -10.14 -20.89 8.89
CA THR A 104 -11.12 -21.86 8.39
C THR A 104 -10.51 -23.20 8.01
N GLY A 105 -9.21 -23.40 8.25
CA GLY A 105 -8.51 -24.66 7.95
C GLY A 105 -8.23 -24.90 6.48
N VAL A 106 -8.38 -23.88 5.62
CA VAL A 106 -8.02 -23.96 4.19
C VAL A 106 -6.49 -23.85 4.08
N PRO A 107 -5.78 -24.82 3.47
CA PRO A 107 -4.32 -24.86 3.48
C PRO A 107 -3.65 -23.91 2.47
N ALA A 108 -4.36 -23.48 1.42
CA ALA A 108 -3.81 -22.60 0.40
C ALA A 108 -3.41 -21.23 0.99
N ARG A 109 -2.24 -20.72 0.60
CA ARG A 109 -1.73 -19.39 0.97
C ARG A 109 -1.27 -18.67 -0.29
N GLU A 110 -1.70 -17.42 -0.44
CA GLU A 110 -1.26 -16.55 -1.55
C GLU A 110 0.07 -15.87 -1.21
N LEU A 111 0.35 -15.67 0.08
CA LEU A 111 1.58 -15.05 0.60
C LEU A 111 2.36 -16.04 1.49
N PRO A 112 3.12 -17.00 0.92
CA PRO A 112 3.87 -17.99 1.69
C PRO A 112 4.81 -17.38 2.73
N ASN A 113 5.44 -16.24 2.40
CA ASN A 113 6.38 -15.53 3.29
C ASN A 113 5.70 -14.88 4.52
N ALA A 114 4.37 -14.81 4.52
CA ALA A 114 3.55 -14.30 5.62
C ALA A 114 2.76 -15.40 6.34
N ALA A 115 2.97 -16.69 6.01
CA ALA A 115 2.16 -17.80 6.53
C ALA A 115 2.15 -17.84 8.06
N ALA A 116 3.32 -17.77 8.71
CA ALA A 116 3.42 -17.79 10.17
C ALA A 116 2.68 -16.62 10.83
N ALA A 117 2.79 -15.41 10.26
CA ALA A 117 2.12 -14.23 10.78
C ALA A 117 0.60 -14.31 10.61
N THR A 118 0.13 -14.72 9.44
CA THR A 118 -1.30 -14.85 9.15
C THR A 118 -1.96 -15.93 10.01
N GLU A 119 -1.27 -17.04 10.28
CA GLU A 119 -1.72 -18.10 11.19
C GLU A 119 -1.79 -17.63 12.64
N ALA A 120 -0.77 -16.90 13.12
CA ALA A 120 -0.76 -16.34 14.46
C ALA A 120 -1.93 -15.37 14.70
N ILE A 121 -2.29 -14.56 13.71
CA ILE A 121 -3.45 -13.66 13.79
C ILE A 121 -4.77 -14.44 13.70
N ALA A 122 -4.85 -15.43 12.82
CA ALA A 122 -6.04 -16.27 12.67
C ALA A 122 -6.40 -17.02 13.97
N ALA A 123 -5.38 -17.43 14.75
CA ALA A 123 -5.59 -18.09 16.04
C ALA A 123 -6.21 -17.17 17.12
N ARG A 124 -6.18 -15.85 16.93
CA ARG A 124 -6.61 -14.85 17.92
C ARG A 124 -7.98 -14.24 17.62
N LEU A 125 -8.52 -14.49 16.44
CA LEU A 125 -9.73 -13.84 15.95
C LEU A 125 -10.76 -14.87 15.50
N THR A 126 -12.02 -14.55 15.75
CA THR A 126 -13.13 -15.31 15.18
C THR A 126 -13.32 -14.94 13.70
N THR A 127 -13.89 -15.85 12.90
CA THR A 127 -14.20 -15.57 11.48
C THR A 127 -15.03 -14.29 11.28
N PRO A 128 -16.08 -14.00 12.08
CA PRO A 128 -16.82 -12.75 11.95
C PRO A 128 -15.97 -11.48 12.20
N GLU A 129 -14.99 -11.56 13.10
CA GLU A 129 -14.07 -10.46 13.39
C GLU A 129 -13.07 -10.21 12.26
N ILE A 130 -12.61 -11.29 11.61
CA ILE A 130 -11.76 -11.22 10.40
C ILE A 130 -12.55 -10.57 9.25
N LEU A 131 -13.77 -11.06 8.99
CA LEU A 131 -14.65 -10.51 7.95
C LEU A 131 -15.02 -9.04 8.20
N ARG A 132 -15.12 -8.62 9.47
CA ARG A 132 -15.34 -7.21 9.82
C ARG A 132 -14.13 -6.35 9.44
N ARG A 133 -12.91 -6.85 9.62
CA ARG A 133 -11.66 -6.14 9.29
C ARG A 133 -11.42 -6.07 7.79
N ILE A 134 -11.74 -7.13 7.05
CA ILE A 134 -11.75 -7.11 5.58
C ILE A 134 -12.69 -6.00 5.06
N ARG A 135 -13.89 -5.87 5.64
CA ARG A 135 -14.80 -4.75 5.30
C ARG A 135 -14.23 -3.37 5.59
N ARG A 136 -13.43 -3.21 6.65
CA ARG A 136 -12.73 -1.93 6.92
C ARG A 136 -11.61 -1.66 5.91
N LEU A 137 -10.98 -2.69 5.37
CA LEU A 137 -10.03 -2.55 4.28
C LEU A 137 -10.72 -2.16 2.97
N GLU A 138 -11.93 -2.65 2.70
CA GLU A 138 -12.77 -2.20 1.58
C GLU A 138 -13.14 -0.72 1.70
N GLU A 139 -13.53 -0.28 2.91
CA GLU A 139 -13.78 1.13 3.21
C GLU A 139 -12.52 1.99 3.00
N LEU A 140 -11.33 1.51 3.39
CA LEU A 140 -10.07 2.21 3.12
C LEU A 140 -9.84 2.36 1.60
N ARG A 141 -10.04 1.30 0.82
CA ARG A 141 -9.87 1.36 -0.64
C ARG A 141 -10.81 2.40 -1.26
N ASP A 142 -12.07 2.45 -0.83
CA ASP A 142 -13.04 3.46 -1.26
C ASP A 142 -12.70 4.87 -0.79
N HIS A 143 -12.15 5.04 0.43
CA HIS A 143 -11.67 6.33 0.89
C HIS A 143 -10.48 6.84 0.07
N LEU A 144 -9.54 5.97 -0.32
CA LEU A 144 -8.38 6.33 -1.13
C LEU A 144 -8.75 6.66 -2.58
N SER A 145 -9.90 6.18 -3.08
CA SER A 145 -10.42 6.57 -4.41
C SER A 145 -11.13 7.93 -4.37
N ARG A 146 -11.53 8.39 -3.19
CA ARG A 146 -12.08 9.72 -2.94
C ARG A 146 -10.92 10.65 -2.55
N ASN A 147 -11.04 11.95 -2.79
CA ASN A 147 -9.98 12.94 -2.54
C ASN A 147 -9.73 13.21 -1.04
N ILE A 148 -9.49 12.15 -0.26
CA ILE A 148 -9.20 12.16 1.17
C ILE A 148 -7.68 12.16 1.36
N GLN A 149 -7.21 12.84 2.40
CA GLN A 149 -5.79 12.83 2.76
C GLN A 149 -5.33 11.40 3.10
N GLU A 150 -4.36 10.90 2.32
CA GLU A 150 -3.90 9.51 2.39
C GLU A 150 -3.40 9.09 3.77
N ALA A 151 -2.54 9.91 4.40
CA ALA A 151 -1.99 9.62 5.73
C ALA A 151 -3.12 9.41 6.76
N LEU A 152 -4.10 10.31 6.78
CA LEU A 152 -5.24 10.23 7.69
C LEU A 152 -6.12 9.01 7.40
N ALA A 153 -6.36 8.70 6.12
CA ALA A 153 -7.13 7.52 5.73
C ALA A 153 -6.46 6.23 6.22
N LEU A 154 -5.13 6.12 6.05
CA LEU A 154 -4.33 5.00 6.53
C LEU A 154 -4.38 4.89 8.05
N GLU A 155 -4.07 5.97 8.78
CA GLU A 155 -4.08 5.95 10.25
C GLU A 155 -5.43 5.48 10.82
N VAL A 156 -6.53 6.08 10.36
CA VAL A 156 -7.88 5.74 10.84
C VAL A 156 -8.24 4.30 10.49
N ALA A 157 -7.93 3.85 9.28
CA ALA A 157 -8.25 2.48 8.86
C ALA A 157 -7.41 1.45 9.63
N PHE A 158 -6.11 1.68 9.80
CA PHE A 158 -5.22 0.73 10.45
C PHE A 158 -5.54 0.58 11.94
N LEU A 159 -5.96 1.65 12.62
CA LEU A 159 -6.50 1.57 13.98
C LEU A 159 -7.77 0.70 14.08
N LYS A 160 -8.59 0.64 13.03
CA LYS A 160 -9.79 -0.21 12.98
C LYS A 160 -9.51 -1.65 12.56
N ILE A 161 -8.48 -1.85 11.74
CA ILE A 161 -8.13 -3.15 11.15
C ILE A 161 -7.18 -3.94 12.07
N PHE A 162 -6.11 -3.32 12.55
CA PHE A 162 -4.99 -4.00 13.22
C PHE A 162 -4.98 -3.85 14.75
N ARG A 163 -6.01 -3.22 15.32
CA ARG A 163 -6.22 -3.26 16.76
C ARG A 163 -6.89 -4.57 17.16
N PHE A 164 -6.21 -5.35 18.00
CA PHE A 164 -6.75 -6.56 18.60
C PHE A 164 -6.95 -6.23 20.08
N ALA A 165 -8.21 -6.13 20.51
CA ALA A 165 -8.52 -5.80 21.91
C ALA A 165 -7.95 -6.88 22.84
N GLU A 166 -7.56 -6.47 24.05
CA GLU A 166 -7.39 -7.38 25.20
C GLU A 166 -8.73 -8.01 25.60
#